data_AF-A0A7I7SFP8-F1
#
_entry.id   AF-A0A7I7SFP8-F1
#
_cell.length_a   1.000
_cell.length_b   1.000
_cell.length_c   1.000
_cell.angle_alpha   90.00
_cell.angle_beta   90.00
_cell.angle_gamma   90.00
#
_symmetry.space_group_name_H-M   'P 1'
#
loop_
_entity.id
_entity.type
_entity.pdbx_description
1 polymer ?
#
loop_
_entity_poly.entity_id
_entity_poly.type
_entity_poly.pdbx_seq_one_letter_code
_entity_poly.pdbx_strand_id
1 'polypeptide(L)'
;MPFNPPPNWPPAPPGWTPEPGWQPDPAWGPPPPEWPLWVNDTATDTATPARRTTTALWIGLGAAVLVVAVAITAVLLTRGSGPATTSASGDDEPPITALSTSVLVDRSAFPIPGPHPQWQSMELDHAKEVIDPEDITGSSECKDLLYDTSYISGVFKRLAVEQPDAYIVLGVKLELGAKKYDVAEYVDKCANDRGAMNHGENTGAVRLSDLSGLPSWATAFSVEDSHAGETVFSQQSIVGYYREVKVSVDSACFGSGPSGVADDDLVGLFNDQVDKLAAAP
;
A
#
# COMPACT_ATOMS: atom_id res chain seq x y z
N MET A 1 13.46 1.39 -31.29
CA MET A 1 14.51 1.11 -30.29
C MET A 1 14.21 1.99 -29.09
N PRO A 2 13.67 1.44 -27.99
CA PRO A 2 13.47 2.22 -26.77
C PRO A 2 14.78 2.85 -26.31
N PHE A 3 14.70 4.10 -25.88
CA PHE A 3 15.82 4.81 -25.25
C PHE A 3 15.89 4.45 -23.77
N ASN A 4 17.06 4.02 -23.29
CA ASN A 4 17.30 3.59 -21.92
C ASN A 4 18.23 4.58 -21.19
N PRO A 5 17.70 5.64 -20.55
CA PRO A 5 18.51 6.66 -19.89
C PRO A 5 19.28 6.07 -18.69
N PRO A 6 20.59 6.38 -18.53
CA PRO A 6 21.35 6.08 -17.33
C PRO A 6 20.74 6.68 -16.07
N PRO A 7 20.97 6.11 -14.88
CA PRO A 7 20.45 6.64 -13.61
C PRO A 7 20.92 8.07 -13.28
N ASN A 8 22.04 8.53 -13.84
CA ASN A 8 22.58 9.88 -13.65
C ASN A 8 22.01 10.92 -14.63
N TRP A 9 21.13 10.51 -15.55
CA TRP A 9 20.50 11.40 -16.51
C TRP A 9 19.05 11.70 -16.11
N PRO A 10 18.49 12.84 -16.54
CA PRO A 10 17.07 13.11 -16.32
C PRO A 10 16.20 12.03 -16.99
N PRO A 11 15.06 11.64 -16.38
CA PRO A 11 14.15 10.66 -16.96
C PRO A 11 13.55 11.19 -18.27
N ALA A 12 13.47 10.32 -19.28
CA ALA A 12 12.81 10.67 -20.54
C ALA A 12 11.29 10.78 -20.35
N PRO A 13 10.61 11.78 -20.96
CA PRO A 13 9.17 11.86 -20.93
C PRO A 13 8.51 10.60 -21.53
N PRO A 14 7.33 10.17 -21.03
CA PRO A 14 6.61 9.03 -21.61
C PRO A 14 6.36 9.22 -23.11
N GLY A 15 6.74 8.23 -23.92
CA GLY A 15 6.57 8.26 -25.38
C GLY A 15 7.60 9.11 -26.14
N TRP A 16 8.57 9.73 -25.46
CA TRP A 16 9.64 10.45 -26.14
C TRP A 16 10.62 9.49 -26.83
N THR A 17 10.96 9.80 -28.08
CA THR A 17 12.01 9.12 -28.83
C THR A 17 12.94 10.19 -29.42
N PRO A 18 14.25 10.08 -29.24
CA PRO A 18 15.22 11.02 -29.79
C PRO A 18 15.23 11.01 -31.33
N GLU A 19 15.47 12.18 -31.92
CA GLU A 19 15.64 12.32 -33.37
C GLU A 19 16.95 11.66 -33.87
N PRO A 20 17.02 11.25 -35.15
CA PRO A 20 18.25 10.75 -35.74
C PRO A 20 19.40 11.77 -35.59
N GLY A 21 20.47 11.38 -34.89
CA GLY A 21 21.64 12.24 -34.65
C GLY A 21 21.62 13.00 -33.32
N TRP A 22 20.63 12.77 -32.46
CA TRP A 22 20.60 13.30 -31.10
C TRP A 22 21.84 12.91 -30.30
N GLN A 23 22.33 13.85 -29.47
CA GLN A 23 23.40 13.64 -28.50
C GLN A 23 22.93 14.13 -27.12
N PRO A 24 23.38 13.48 -26.03
CA PRO A 24 23.06 13.91 -24.68
C PRO A 24 23.67 15.28 -24.39
N ASP A 25 23.01 16.04 -23.52
CA ASP A 25 23.58 17.29 -23.01
C ASP A 25 24.91 16.98 -22.30
N PRO A 26 26.04 17.63 -22.67
CA PRO A 26 27.32 17.43 -22.00
C PRO A 26 27.27 17.63 -20.47
N ALA A 27 26.32 18.43 -19.96
CA ALA A 27 26.14 18.66 -18.53
C ALA A 27 25.64 17.42 -17.75
N TRP A 28 25.07 16.41 -18.42
CA TRP A 28 24.58 15.19 -17.76
C TRP A 28 25.69 14.17 -17.45
N GLY A 29 26.89 14.43 -17.97
CA GLY A 29 28.04 13.54 -17.82
C GLY A 29 27.95 12.28 -18.70
N PRO A 30 29.06 11.54 -18.84
CA PRO A 30 29.10 10.35 -19.67
C PRO A 30 28.20 9.24 -19.08
N PRO A 31 27.63 8.37 -19.93
CA PRO A 31 27.00 7.16 -19.43
C PRO A 31 28.06 6.23 -18.79
N PRO A 32 27.65 5.32 -17.89
CA PRO A 32 28.54 4.27 -17.40
C PRO A 32 29.16 3.45 -18.55
N PRO A 33 30.39 2.91 -18.38
CA PRO A 33 30.99 2.02 -19.37
C PRO A 33 30.03 0.87 -19.71
N GLU A 34 29.92 0.56 -21.00
CA GLU A 34 29.06 -0.51 -21.53
C GLU A 34 27.54 -0.31 -21.34
N TRP A 35 27.06 0.92 -21.06
CA TRP A 35 25.61 1.17 -20.92
C TRP A 35 24.88 1.13 -22.27
N PRO A 36 23.87 0.26 -22.45
CA PRO A 36 23.09 0.21 -23.68
C PRO A 36 22.03 1.31 -23.69
N LEU A 37 22.32 2.43 -24.36
CA LEU A 37 21.36 3.54 -24.55
C LEU A 37 20.18 3.16 -25.46
N TRP A 38 20.37 2.16 -26.32
CA TRP A 38 19.37 1.68 -27.28
C TRP A 38 19.15 0.19 -27.07
N VAL A 39 17.91 -0.19 -26.79
CA VAL A 39 17.51 -1.59 -26.71
C VAL A 39 16.71 -1.97 -27.97
N ASN A 40 16.86 -3.20 -28.45
CA ASN A 40 16.05 -3.76 -29.52
C ASN A 40 14.97 -4.66 -28.89
N ASP A 41 13.70 -4.44 -29.25
CA ASP A 41 12.60 -5.33 -28.90
C ASP A 41 12.62 -6.58 -29.79
N THR A 42 13.64 -7.42 -29.63
CA THR A 42 13.71 -8.73 -30.29
C THR A 42 14.09 -9.80 -29.28
N ALA A 43 13.07 -10.58 -28.90
CA ALA A 43 13.08 -11.96 -28.40
C ALA A 43 13.97 -12.33 -27.21
N THR A 44 13.31 -12.89 -26.19
CA THR A 44 13.68 -14.11 -25.46
C THR A 44 14.91 -14.85 -26.02
N ASP A 45 16.03 -14.81 -25.30
CA ASP A 45 16.73 -16.00 -24.81
C ASP A 45 18.02 -15.67 -24.04
N THR A 46 18.14 -16.31 -22.87
CA THR A 46 19.38 -16.76 -22.23
C THR A 46 20.44 -15.73 -21.81
N ALA A 47 20.24 -15.12 -20.63
CA ALA A 47 21.34 -14.73 -19.75
C ALA A 47 21.25 -15.56 -18.46
N THR A 48 21.82 -16.77 -18.52
CA THR A 48 22.10 -17.63 -17.36
C THR A 48 22.78 -16.83 -16.25
N PRO A 49 22.25 -16.76 -15.02
CA PRO A 49 23.04 -16.28 -13.91
C PRO A 49 24.12 -17.33 -13.63
N ALA A 50 25.37 -16.95 -13.87
CA ALA A 50 26.54 -17.71 -13.45
C ALA A 50 26.43 -18.02 -11.94
N ARG A 51 26.23 -19.29 -11.64
CA ARG A 51 26.23 -19.90 -10.31
C ARG A 51 27.53 -19.54 -9.59
N ARG A 52 27.49 -18.53 -8.71
CA ARG A 52 28.58 -18.28 -7.76
C ARG A 52 28.51 -19.32 -6.65
N THR A 53 29.26 -20.41 -6.83
CA THR A 53 29.64 -21.32 -5.76
C THR A 53 30.70 -20.65 -4.90
N THR A 54 30.37 -20.29 -3.67
CA THR A 54 31.35 -20.07 -2.61
C THR A 54 31.08 -21.05 -1.49
N THR A 55 31.62 -22.26 -1.66
CA THR A 55 31.85 -23.18 -0.57
C THR A 55 33.15 -22.74 0.11
N ALA A 56 33.05 -22.12 1.28
CA ALA A 56 34.18 -21.92 2.19
C ALA A 56 33.78 -22.42 3.58
N LEU A 57 33.81 -23.75 3.69
CA LEU A 57 33.59 -24.51 4.91
C LEU A 57 34.98 -24.70 5.54
N TRP A 58 35.39 -23.76 6.40
CA TRP A 58 36.59 -23.93 7.22
C TRP A 58 36.20 -24.62 8.52
N ILE A 59 36.52 -25.92 8.59
CA ILE A 59 36.58 -26.68 9.84
C ILE A 59 37.95 -26.43 10.46
N GLY A 60 37.96 -25.86 11.66
CA GLY A 60 39.13 -25.77 12.54
C GLY A 60 38.73 -26.12 13.97
N LEU A 61 39.01 -27.35 14.35
CA LEU A 61 38.81 -27.97 15.66
C LEU A 61 39.77 -27.36 16.71
N GLY A 62 39.27 -27.04 17.91
CA GLY A 62 40.10 -26.67 19.06
C GLY A 62 39.30 -26.62 20.36
N ALA A 63 39.47 -27.67 21.17
CA ALA A 63 38.66 -27.97 22.35
C ALA A 63 39.00 -27.15 23.61
N ALA A 64 38.01 -27.14 24.52
CA ALA A 64 38.10 -27.33 25.98
C ALA A 64 37.98 -26.12 26.93
N VAL A 65 36.84 -26.12 27.64
CA VAL A 65 36.69 -26.14 29.12
C VAL A 65 37.06 -24.88 29.93
N LEU A 66 36.07 -24.22 30.56
CA LEU A 66 35.84 -24.30 32.02
C LEU A 66 34.58 -23.54 32.51
N VAL A 67 33.91 -24.21 33.44
CA VAL A 67 32.74 -23.83 34.25
C VAL A 67 33.11 -22.82 35.33
N VAL A 68 32.28 -21.80 35.60
CA VAL A 68 31.95 -21.32 36.96
C VAL A 68 30.53 -20.73 36.99
N ALA A 69 29.69 -21.28 37.86
CA ALA A 69 28.37 -20.80 38.26
C ALA A 69 28.47 -19.84 39.45
N VAL A 70 27.61 -18.82 39.58
CA VAL A 70 27.07 -18.37 40.88
C VAL A 70 25.67 -17.76 40.68
N ALA A 71 24.72 -18.24 41.48
CA ALA A 71 23.32 -17.88 41.58
C ALA A 71 23.08 -16.51 42.27
N ILE A 72 21.87 -15.96 42.15
CA ILE A 72 21.01 -15.53 43.28
C ILE A 72 19.55 -15.48 42.79
N THR A 73 18.74 -16.31 43.42
CA THR A 73 17.27 -16.35 43.46
C THR A 73 16.71 -15.26 44.38
N ALA A 74 15.57 -14.64 44.02
CA ALA A 74 14.29 -14.72 44.76
C ALA A 74 13.29 -13.67 44.24
N VAL A 75 12.18 -14.10 43.62
CA VAL A 75 10.80 -14.13 44.17
C VAL A 75 10.13 -12.76 44.25
N LEU A 76 9.03 -12.57 43.49
CA LEU A 76 7.71 -12.21 44.03
C LEU A 76 6.62 -12.42 42.97
N LEU A 77 5.56 -13.08 43.41
CA LEU A 77 4.36 -13.44 42.67
C LEU A 77 3.42 -12.22 42.54
N THR A 78 2.93 -11.93 41.34
CA THR A 78 1.53 -11.51 41.15
C THR A 78 0.93 -12.17 39.92
N ARG A 79 -0.17 -12.87 40.16
CA ARG A 79 -1.12 -13.35 39.17
C ARG A 79 -1.89 -12.17 38.61
N GLY A 80 -2.25 -12.27 37.33
CA GLY A 80 -3.52 -11.77 36.82
C GLY A 80 -3.50 -10.33 36.33
N SER A 81 -3.28 -10.20 35.02
CA SER A 81 -4.19 -9.56 34.09
C SER A 81 -3.79 -10.06 32.70
N GLY A 82 -4.71 -10.66 31.96
CA GLY A 82 -4.49 -10.86 30.52
C GLY A 82 -4.25 -9.51 29.86
N PRO A 83 -3.54 -9.44 28.73
CA PRO A 83 -3.48 -8.18 28.01
C PRO A 83 -4.91 -7.84 27.59
N ALA A 84 -5.50 -6.85 28.24
CA ALA A 84 -6.46 -6.02 27.56
C ALA A 84 -5.66 -5.42 26.41
N THR A 85 -5.94 -5.87 25.19
CA THR A 85 -5.58 -5.14 23.99
C THR A 85 -6.36 -3.83 24.06
N THR A 86 -5.81 -2.86 24.79
CA THR A 86 -6.24 -1.48 24.71
C THR A 86 -5.83 -1.04 23.32
N SER A 87 -6.79 -1.06 22.38
CA SER A 87 -6.68 -0.37 21.10
C SER A 87 -6.42 1.10 21.38
N ALA A 88 -5.15 1.49 21.47
CA ALA A 88 -4.77 2.87 21.73
C ALA A 88 -5.04 3.69 20.46
N SER A 89 -5.80 4.77 20.57
CA SER A 89 -6.11 5.69 19.47
C SER A 89 -4.94 6.59 19.07
N GLY A 90 -3.77 6.45 19.71
CA GLY A 90 -2.61 7.30 19.48
C GLY A 90 -2.78 8.76 19.93
N ASP A 91 -3.95 9.13 20.48
CA ASP A 91 -4.29 10.50 20.88
C ASP A 91 -3.37 11.08 21.97
N ASP A 92 -2.72 10.23 22.78
CA ASP A 92 -1.80 10.63 23.85
C ASP A 92 -0.33 10.72 23.38
N GLU A 93 -0.01 10.34 22.13
CA GLU A 93 1.34 10.33 21.56
C GLU A 93 1.59 11.59 20.71
N PRO A 94 2.82 12.15 20.65
CA PRO A 94 3.10 13.32 19.80
C PRO A 94 2.66 13.11 18.34
N PRO A 95 2.11 14.12 17.65
CA PRO A 95 1.63 13.96 16.29
C PRO A 95 2.78 13.63 15.32
N ILE A 96 2.48 12.82 14.31
CA ILE A 96 3.42 12.58 13.20
C ILE A 96 3.43 13.83 12.32
N THR A 97 4.61 14.37 12.04
CA THR A 97 4.76 15.66 11.32
C THR A 97 5.34 15.52 9.91
N ALA A 98 5.85 14.35 9.56
CA ALA A 98 6.37 14.04 8.23
C ALA A 98 6.11 12.58 7.88
N LEU A 99 5.72 12.34 6.62
CA LEU A 99 5.56 11.01 6.07
C LEU A 99 6.69 10.72 5.09
N SER A 100 7.14 9.48 5.07
CA SER A 100 8.02 8.94 4.03
C SER A 100 7.66 7.49 3.77
N THR A 101 8.11 6.93 2.66
CA THR A 101 7.84 5.50 2.37
C THR A 101 8.41 4.53 3.42
N SER A 102 9.32 4.98 4.29
CA SER A 102 9.91 4.17 5.36
C SER A 102 8.93 3.81 6.48
N VAL A 103 7.89 4.62 6.71
CA VAL A 103 6.85 4.35 7.73
C VAL A 103 5.76 3.39 7.23
N LEU A 104 5.80 2.98 5.95
CA LEU A 104 4.86 2.00 5.39
C LEU A 104 5.35 0.57 5.65
N VAL A 105 4.44 -0.33 6.03
CA VAL A 105 4.73 -1.76 6.27
C VAL A 105 5.49 -2.41 5.12
N ASP A 106 6.35 -3.38 5.44
CA ASP A 106 7.18 -4.04 4.44
C ASP A 106 6.34 -4.92 3.50
N ARG A 107 6.88 -5.22 2.31
CA ARG A 107 6.17 -6.02 1.30
C ARG A 107 5.75 -7.40 1.82
N SER A 108 6.46 -7.93 2.81
CA SER A 108 6.15 -9.20 3.46
C SER A 108 4.89 -9.18 4.32
N ALA A 109 4.38 -8.00 4.70
CA ALA A 109 3.14 -7.86 5.45
C ALA A 109 1.90 -7.98 4.56
N PHE A 110 2.03 -7.78 3.24
CA PHE A 110 0.88 -7.83 2.35
C PHE A 110 0.52 -9.28 2.00
N PRO A 111 -0.75 -9.68 2.14
CA PRO A 111 -1.25 -10.89 1.50
C PRO A 111 -1.13 -10.76 -0.03
N ILE A 112 -0.68 -11.83 -0.68
CA ILE A 112 -0.47 -11.85 -2.13
C ILE A 112 -1.65 -12.55 -2.81
N PRO A 113 -2.55 -11.83 -3.50
CA PRO A 113 -3.79 -12.39 -4.04
C PRO A 113 -3.60 -13.21 -5.32
N GLY A 114 -2.36 -13.37 -5.81
CA GLY A 114 -2.07 -14.17 -7.01
C GLY A 114 -0.64 -14.03 -7.52
N PRO A 115 -0.35 -14.61 -8.70
CA PRO A 115 1.00 -14.63 -9.25
C PRO A 115 1.45 -13.26 -9.76
N HIS A 116 2.77 -13.06 -9.88
CA HIS A 116 3.40 -11.88 -10.49
C HIS A 116 2.96 -10.50 -9.95
N PRO A 117 3.00 -10.28 -8.62
CA PRO A 117 2.58 -9.02 -8.02
C PRO A 117 3.42 -7.84 -8.52
N GLN A 118 2.74 -6.81 -9.03
CA GLN A 118 3.34 -5.55 -9.48
C GLN A 118 3.35 -4.56 -8.32
N TRP A 119 4.54 -4.26 -7.80
CA TRP A 119 4.70 -3.41 -6.63
C TRP A 119 4.92 -1.95 -6.99
N GLN A 120 4.24 -1.06 -6.25
CA GLN A 120 4.44 0.38 -6.36
C GLN A 120 4.53 0.99 -4.96
N SER A 121 5.42 1.97 -4.80
CA SER A 121 5.56 2.74 -3.57
C SER A 121 5.97 4.15 -3.95
N MET A 122 5.23 5.14 -3.47
CA MET A 122 5.42 6.53 -3.88
C MET A 122 5.16 7.49 -2.71
N GLU A 123 5.85 8.63 -2.76
CA GLU A 123 5.56 9.81 -1.96
C GLU A 123 4.72 10.75 -2.81
N LEU A 124 3.67 11.30 -2.22
CA LEU A 124 2.69 12.15 -2.88
C LEU A 124 2.78 13.56 -2.31
N ASP A 125 3.31 14.47 -3.10
CA ASP A 125 3.21 15.91 -2.87
C ASP A 125 1.90 16.40 -3.51
N HIS A 126 0.83 16.52 -2.70
CA HIS A 126 -0.54 16.84 -3.15
C HIS A 126 -0.98 15.98 -4.36
N ALA A 127 -1.54 14.77 -4.15
CA ALA A 127 -1.90 13.93 -5.28
C ALA A 127 -2.92 14.63 -6.19
N LYS A 128 -2.46 14.87 -7.41
CA LYS A 128 -3.30 14.82 -8.59
C LYS A 128 -3.18 13.41 -9.17
N GLU A 129 -3.99 12.47 -8.70
CA GLU A 129 -4.36 11.28 -9.48
C GLU A 129 -5.88 11.29 -9.64
N VAL A 130 -6.40 11.71 -10.80
CA VAL A 130 -6.78 10.89 -11.98
C VAL A 130 -8.05 10.07 -11.77
N ILE A 131 -9.02 10.59 -11.02
CA ILE A 131 -10.45 10.42 -11.33
C ILE A 131 -11.08 11.80 -11.23
N ASP A 132 -11.72 12.28 -12.30
CA ASP A 132 -12.40 13.58 -12.28
C ASP A 132 -13.68 13.43 -11.44
N PRO A 133 -13.82 14.13 -10.29
CA PRO A 133 -14.98 14.01 -9.41
C PRO A 133 -16.31 14.42 -10.07
N GLU A 134 -16.23 15.03 -11.26
CA GLU A 134 -17.38 15.45 -12.07
C GLU A 134 -18.17 14.28 -12.66
N ASP A 135 -17.55 13.11 -12.85
CA ASP A 135 -18.23 11.94 -13.46
C ASP A 135 -19.16 11.21 -12.48
N ILE A 136 -19.15 11.58 -11.19
CA ILE A 136 -19.92 10.91 -10.13
C ILE A 136 -21.13 11.73 -9.75
N THR A 137 -22.31 11.15 -9.94
CA THR A 137 -23.56 11.73 -9.44
C THR A 137 -23.77 11.27 -8.00
N GLY A 138 -23.62 12.17 -7.02
CA GLY A 138 -23.91 11.85 -5.62
C GLY A 138 -23.71 12.98 -4.63
N SER A 139 -24.14 12.76 -3.38
CA SER A 139 -23.94 13.70 -2.27
C SER A 139 -22.47 14.11 -2.09
N SER A 140 -22.27 15.32 -1.57
CA SER A 140 -20.94 15.81 -1.19
C SER A 140 -20.22 14.86 -0.24
N GLU A 141 -20.95 14.18 0.64
CA GLU A 141 -20.42 13.24 1.62
C GLU A 141 -19.90 11.98 0.94
N CYS A 142 -20.59 11.45 -0.06
CA CYS A 142 -20.07 10.29 -0.79
C CYS A 142 -18.82 10.66 -1.62
N LYS A 143 -18.81 11.87 -2.19
CA LYS A 143 -17.63 12.40 -2.89
C LYS A 143 -16.44 12.60 -1.94
N ASP A 144 -16.68 13.20 -0.78
CA ASP A 144 -15.66 13.39 0.27
C ASP A 144 -15.15 12.04 0.80
N LEU A 145 -16.03 11.05 1.02
CA LEU A 145 -15.61 9.75 1.54
C LEU A 145 -14.67 9.01 0.58
N LEU A 146 -14.97 9.04 -0.72
CA LEU A 146 -14.31 8.18 -1.71
C LEU A 146 -13.22 8.88 -2.52
N TYR A 147 -13.28 10.21 -2.64
CA TYR A 147 -12.42 10.99 -3.53
C TYR A 147 -11.79 12.20 -2.85
N ASP A 148 -11.87 12.32 -1.53
CA ASP A 148 -11.17 13.40 -0.84
C ASP A 148 -9.65 13.29 -1.07
N THR A 149 -9.11 14.34 -1.66
CA THR A 149 -7.68 14.53 -1.91
C THR A 149 -7.11 15.66 -1.06
N SER A 150 -7.86 16.15 -0.06
CA SER A 150 -7.44 17.20 0.85
C SER A 150 -6.48 16.64 1.90
N TYR A 151 -5.18 16.71 1.61
CA TYR A 151 -4.12 16.41 2.56
C TYR A 151 -2.86 17.19 2.20
N ILE A 152 -1.92 17.31 3.16
CA ILE A 152 -0.68 18.07 2.99
C ILE A 152 0.41 17.21 2.34
N SER A 153 0.58 15.99 2.85
CA SER A 153 1.49 14.99 2.27
C SER A 153 0.90 13.59 2.41
N GLY A 154 1.24 12.70 1.48
CA GLY A 154 0.77 11.33 1.51
C GLY A 154 1.85 10.37 1.07
N VAL A 155 1.79 9.13 1.53
CA VAL A 155 2.63 8.04 1.04
C VAL A 155 1.78 6.80 0.88
N PHE A 156 2.10 5.99 -0.12
CA PHE A 156 1.41 4.70 -0.29
C PHE A 156 2.36 3.59 -0.70
N LYS A 157 1.91 2.37 -0.41
CA LYS A 157 2.48 1.13 -0.94
C LYS A 157 1.33 0.27 -1.40
N ARG A 158 1.35 -0.08 -2.69
CA ARG A 158 0.33 -0.94 -3.28
C ARG A 158 0.96 -2.06 -4.07
N LEU A 159 0.19 -3.14 -4.20
CA LEU A 159 0.47 -4.26 -5.07
C LEU A 159 -0.74 -4.41 -6.00
N ALA A 160 -0.46 -4.73 -7.27
CA ALA A 160 -1.48 -5.09 -8.23
C ALA A 160 -1.21 -6.48 -8.81
N VAL A 161 -2.26 -7.26 -9.03
CA VAL A 161 -2.20 -8.59 -9.65
C VAL A 161 -3.21 -8.61 -10.78
N GLU A 162 -2.72 -8.95 -11.97
CA GLU A 162 -3.56 -9.21 -13.14
C GLU A 162 -3.90 -10.71 -13.19
N GLN A 163 -5.18 -11.01 -13.34
CA GLN A 163 -5.74 -12.34 -13.55
C GLN A 163 -6.57 -12.34 -14.84
N PRO A 164 -6.91 -13.52 -15.41
CA PRO A 164 -7.64 -13.59 -16.67
C PRO A 164 -8.94 -12.78 -16.71
N ASP A 165 -9.68 -12.77 -15.60
CA ASP A 165 -11.01 -12.14 -15.50
C ASP A 165 -11.08 -11.04 -14.43
N ALA A 166 -9.95 -10.73 -13.78
CA ALA A 166 -9.91 -9.78 -12.67
C ALA A 166 -8.58 -9.04 -12.57
N TYR A 167 -8.63 -7.79 -12.11
CA TYR A 167 -7.47 -7.01 -11.72
C TYR A 167 -7.63 -6.63 -10.24
N ILE A 168 -6.71 -7.09 -9.40
CA ILE A 168 -6.78 -6.91 -7.95
C ILE A 168 -5.73 -5.90 -7.53
N VAL A 169 -6.13 -4.92 -6.72
CA VAL A 169 -5.25 -3.90 -6.13
C VAL A 169 -5.39 -3.97 -4.61
N LEU A 170 -4.26 -4.11 -3.92
CA LEU A 170 -4.17 -4.03 -2.46
C LEU A 170 -3.23 -2.90 -2.08
N GLY A 171 -3.65 -1.99 -1.22
CA GLY A 171 -2.89 -0.80 -0.88
C GLY A 171 -2.95 -0.43 0.58
N VAL A 172 -1.87 0.20 1.06
CA VAL A 172 -1.82 0.96 2.30
C VAL A 172 -1.49 2.40 1.92
N LYS A 173 -2.30 3.36 2.41
CA LYS A 173 -2.11 4.79 2.21
C LYS A 173 -2.10 5.50 3.56
N LEU A 174 -1.15 6.41 3.71
CA LEU A 174 -1.02 7.29 4.86
C LEU A 174 -1.13 8.74 4.39
N GLU A 175 -1.97 9.54 5.02
CA GLU A 175 -2.22 10.92 4.62
C GLU A 175 -2.12 11.84 5.85
N LEU A 176 -1.23 12.83 5.78
CA LEU A 176 -1.02 13.81 6.84
C LEU A 176 -1.78 15.11 6.53
N GLY A 177 -2.44 15.67 7.54
CA GLY A 177 -3.27 16.87 7.37
C GLY A 177 -4.53 16.59 6.55
N ALA A 178 -4.93 15.31 6.46
CA ALA A 178 -6.18 14.91 5.85
C ALA A 178 -7.37 15.48 6.62
N LYS A 179 -8.45 15.85 5.91
CA LYS A 179 -9.70 16.20 6.59
C LYS A 179 -10.19 14.98 7.40
N LYS A 180 -10.54 15.21 8.66
CA LYS A 180 -11.10 14.18 9.54
C LYS A 180 -12.60 14.08 9.33
N TYR A 181 -13.07 12.88 9.06
CA TYR A 181 -14.48 12.56 8.89
C TYR A 181 -14.91 11.52 9.93
N ASP A 182 -16.16 11.59 10.37
CA ASP A 182 -16.81 10.41 10.94
C ASP A 182 -17.13 9.46 9.78
N VAL A 183 -16.23 8.52 9.53
CA VAL A 183 -16.30 7.60 8.39
C VAL A 183 -17.61 6.83 8.42
N ALA A 184 -18.07 6.41 9.61
CA ALA A 184 -19.31 5.65 9.74
C ALA A 184 -20.55 6.50 9.40
N GLU A 185 -20.59 7.75 9.87
CA GLU A 185 -21.65 8.70 9.52
C GLU A 185 -21.69 8.98 8.01
N TYR A 186 -20.52 9.14 7.39
CA TYR A 186 -20.41 9.40 5.94
C TYR A 186 -20.83 8.19 5.10
N VAL A 187 -20.46 6.98 5.53
CA VAL A 187 -20.91 5.74 4.89
C VAL A 187 -22.43 5.60 4.99
N ASP A 188 -23.02 5.85 6.17
CA ASP A 188 -24.49 5.79 6.34
C ASP A 188 -25.20 6.80 5.44
N LYS A 189 -24.70 8.03 5.35
CA LYS A 189 -25.24 9.04 4.43
C LYS A 189 -25.13 8.61 2.97
N CYS A 190 -23.97 8.09 2.54
CA CYS A 190 -23.81 7.64 1.15
C CYS A 190 -24.72 6.42 0.86
N ALA A 191 -24.83 5.47 1.78
CA ALA A 191 -25.67 4.27 1.62
C ALA A 191 -27.17 4.60 1.47
N ASN A 192 -27.63 5.67 2.13
CA ASN A 192 -29.03 6.09 2.09
C ASN A 192 -29.38 7.02 0.91
N ASP A 193 -28.38 7.53 0.18
CA ASP A 193 -28.58 8.38 -0.98
C ASP A 193 -28.72 7.55 -2.27
N ARG A 194 -29.98 7.32 -2.68
CA ARG A 194 -30.30 6.52 -3.86
C ARG A 194 -29.71 7.15 -5.13
N GLY A 195 -28.70 6.49 -5.66
CA GLY A 195 -28.03 6.89 -6.90
C GLY A 195 -26.76 7.70 -6.68
N ALA A 196 -26.33 7.91 -5.43
CA ALA A 196 -25.09 8.62 -5.11
C ALA A 196 -23.81 7.99 -5.67
N MET A 197 -23.95 6.73 -6.07
CA MET A 197 -22.87 5.92 -6.62
C MET A 197 -23.19 5.41 -8.01
N ASN A 198 -24.26 5.91 -8.63
CA ASN A 198 -24.51 5.57 -10.01
C ASN A 198 -23.51 6.31 -10.89
N HIS A 199 -22.93 5.59 -11.84
CA HIS A 199 -22.03 6.15 -12.83
C HIS A 199 -22.45 5.64 -14.21
N GLY A 200 -23.11 6.50 -15.00
CA GLY A 200 -23.74 6.10 -16.25
C GLY A 200 -24.84 5.05 -16.02
N GLU A 201 -24.64 3.85 -16.56
CA GLU A 201 -25.56 2.70 -16.42
C GLU A 201 -25.24 1.83 -15.19
N ASN A 202 -24.13 2.09 -14.49
CA ASN A 202 -23.72 1.31 -13.34
C ASN A 202 -24.51 1.72 -12.10
N THR A 203 -24.82 0.73 -11.27
CA THR A 203 -25.40 0.94 -9.94
C THR A 203 -24.34 0.68 -8.90
N GLY A 204 -24.01 1.71 -8.13
CA GLY A 204 -23.06 1.61 -7.03
C GLY A 204 -23.74 1.47 -5.67
N ALA A 205 -23.05 0.83 -4.73
CA ALA A 205 -23.49 0.64 -3.36
C ALA A 205 -22.31 0.82 -2.40
N VAL A 206 -22.53 1.56 -1.31
CA VAL A 206 -21.58 1.66 -0.19
C VAL A 206 -22.24 1.09 1.06
N ARG A 207 -21.51 0.28 1.84
CA ARG A 207 -22.03 -0.37 3.05
C ARG A 207 -20.97 -0.40 4.14
N LEU A 208 -21.39 -0.26 5.40
CA LEU A 208 -20.52 -0.58 6.54
C LEU A 208 -20.20 -2.08 6.54
N SER A 209 -18.96 -2.40 6.88
CA SER A 209 -18.49 -3.77 7.06
C SER A 209 -18.20 -4.03 8.54
N ASP A 210 -18.77 -5.11 9.08
CA ASP A 210 -18.50 -5.56 10.45
C ASP A 210 -17.32 -6.53 10.45
N LEU A 211 -16.11 -5.98 10.57
CA LEU A 211 -14.86 -6.75 10.58
C LEU A 211 -14.32 -6.88 12.00
N SER A 212 -14.13 -8.12 12.46
CA SER A 212 -13.58 -8.38 13.79
C SER A 212 -12.08 -8.08 13.86
N GLY A 213 -11.60 -7.59 15.01
CA GLY A 213 -10.17 -7.35 15.23
C GLY A 213 -9.68 -5.95 14.84
N LEU A 214 -10.59 -5.08 14.39
CA LEU A 214 -10.28 -3.67 14.18
C LEU A 214 -10.19 -2.88 15.49
N PRO A 215 -9.31 -1.87 15.57
CA PRO A 215 -9.36 -0.87 16.62
C PRO A 215 -10.71 -0.13 16.60
N SER A 216 -11.22 0.26 17.77
CA SER A 216 -12.52 0.93 17.88
C SER A 216 -12.61 2.30 17.20
N TRP A 217 -11.47 2.87 16.83
CA TRP A 217 -11.36 4.14 16.11
C TRP A 217 -11.25 3.97 14.59
N ALA A 218 -11.16 2.73 14.10
CA ALA A 218 -11.14 2.40 12.68
C ALA A 218 -12.53 1.95 12.22
N THR A 219 -12.89 2.29 10.98
CA THR A 219 -14.15 1.92 10.34
C THR A 219 -13.87 1.17 9.06
N ALA A 220 -14.55 0.05 8.86
CA ALA A 220 -14.52 -0.69 7.60
C ALA A 220 -15.80 -0.47 6.80
N PHE A 221 -15.67 -0.39 5.48
CA PHE A 221 -16.79 -0.26 4.57
C PHE A 221 -16.45 -0.86 3.21
N SER A 222 -17.46 -1.32 2.49
CA SER A 222 -17.35 -1.84 1.15
C SER A 222 -17.98 -0.91 0.12
N VAL A 223 -17.38 -0.84 -1.07
CA VAL A 223 -17.94 -0.21 -2.26
C VAL A 223 -18.13 -1.29 -3.32
N GLU A 224 -19.27 -1.34 -3.97
CA GLU A 224 -19.53 -2.24 -5.08
C GLU A 224 -20.16 -1.45 -6.23
N ASP A 225 -19.65 -1.61 -7.44
CA ASP A 225 -20.33 -1.17 -8.66
C ASP A 225 -20.75 -2.37 -9.48
N SER A 226 -22.00 -2.31 -9.96
CA SER A 226 -22.60 -3.37 -10.78
C SER A 226 -23.09 -2.83 -12.10
N HIS A 227 -22.88 -3.58 -13.17
CA HIS A 227 -23.40 -3.32 -14.50
C HIS A 227 -24.34 -4.47 -14.89
N ALA A 228 -25.58 -4.15 -15.31
CA ALA A 228 -26.59 -5.15 -15.66
C ALA A 228 -26.82 -6.26 -14.59
N GLY A 229 -26.56 -5.96 -13.32
CA GLY A 229 -26.70 -6.91 -12.19
C GLY A 229 -25.45 -7.74 -11.88
N GLU A 230 -24.37 -7.58 -12.64
CA GLU A 230 -23.08 -8.21 -12.38
C GLU A 230 -22.11 -7.20 -11.74
N THR A 231 -21.43 -7.60 -10.66
CA THR A 231 -20.40 -6.78 -10.02
C THR A 231 -19.20 -6.65 -10.96
N VAL A 232 -18.86 -5.41 -11.30
CA VAL A 232 -17.72 -5.06 -12.16
C VAL A 232 -16.58 -4.42 -11.37
N PHE A 233 -16.88 -3.92 -10.17
CA PHE A 233 -15.90 -3.42 -9.22
C PHE A 233 -16.39 -3.71 -7.81
N SER A 234 -15.46 -4.12 -6.96
CA SER A 234 -15.67 -4.22 -5.51
C SER A 234 -14.43 -3.74 -4.79
N GLN A 235 -14.63 -3.08 -3.65
CA GLN A 235 -13.55 -2.64 -2.79
C GLN A 235 -13.97 -2.82 -1.34
N GLN A 236 -13.07 -3.37 -0.53
CA GLN A 236 -13.16 -3.36 0.93
C GLN A 236 -12.10 -2.38 1.45
N SER A 237 -12.52 -1.39 2.22
CA SER A 237 -11.66 -0.37 2.80
C SER A 237 -11.72 -0.44 4.32
N ILE A 238 -10.59 -0.17 4.97
CA ILE A 238 -10.48 0.10 6.40
C ILE A 238 -9.82 1.46 6.55
N VAL A 239 -10.50 2.41 7.21
CA VAL A 239 -10.02 3.77 7.40
C VAL A 239 -10.06 4.12 8.88
N GLY A 240 -9.02 4.78 9.36
CA GLY A 240 -9.01 5.39 10.69
C GLY A 240 -7.98 6.51 10.79
N TYR A 241 -7.96 7.19 11.92
CA TYR A 241 -7.05 8.31 12.17
C TYR A 241 -6.18 8.01 13.38
N TYR A 242 -4.87 7.94 13.18
CA TYR A 242 -3.88 7.64 14.22
C TYR A 242 -2.81 8.74 14.24
N ARG A 243 -2.60 9.42 15.38
CA ARG A 243 -1.60 10.51 15.54
C ARG A 243 -1.65 11.58 14.43
N GLU A 244 -2.86 12.06 14.09
CA GLU A 244 -3.14 13.00 12.98
C GLU A 244 -2.92 12.48 11.55
N VAL A 245 -2.60 11.19 11.39
CA VAL A 245 -2.46 10.54 10.09
C VAL A 245 -3.72 9.75 9.79
N LYS A 246 -4.32 9.98 8.62
CA LYS A 246 -5.36 9.09 8.09
C LYS A 246 -4.66 7.85 7.55
N VAL A 247 -5.03 6.70 8.09
CA VAL A 247 -4.55 5.37 7.70
C VAL A 247 -5.66 4.70 6.92
N SER A 248 -5.38 4.34 5.67
CA SER A 248 -6.31 3.64 4.81
C SER A 248 -5.66 2.36 4.30
N VAL A 249 -6.40 1.25 4.37
CA VAL A 249 -6.03 -0.01 3.72
C VAL A 249 -7.19 -0.44 2.83
N ASP A 250 -6.89 -0.67 1.55
CA ASP A 250 -7.89 -0.89 0.51
C ASP A 250 -7.57 -2.18 -0.26
N SER A 251 -8.59 -3.02 -0.41
CA SER A 251 -8.56 -4.21 -1.27
C SER A 251 -9.64 -4.07 -2.34
N ALA A 252 -9.22 -3.74 -3.56
CA ALA A 252 -10.08 -3.54 -4.71
C ALA A 252 -9.94 -4.67 -5.73
N CYS A 253 -11.05 -5.05 -6.36
CA CYS A 253 -11.12 -5.99 -7.47
C CYS A 253 -11.94 -5.37 -8.59
N PHE A 254 -11.35 -5.32 -9.78
CA PHE A 254 -12.00 -4.91 -11.02
C PHE A 254 -12.25 -6.15 -11.87
N GLY A 255 -13.46 -6.33 -12.37
CA GLY A 255 -13.87 -7.51 -13.14
C GLY A 255 -14.61 -8.56 -12.32
N SER A 256 -14.77 -9.74 -12.92
CA SER A 256 -15.64 -10.81 -12.44
C SER A 256 -14.83 -11.84 -11.65
N GLY A 257 -14.40 -11.46 -10.44
CA GLY A 257 -13.53 -12.28 -9.58
C GLY A 257 -13.98 -12.32 -8.13
N PRO A 258 -13.40 -13.20 -7.30
CA PRO A 258 -13.61 -13.14 -5.85
C PRO A 258 -13.17 -11.77 -5.32
N SER A 259 -13.86 -11.30 -4.28
CA SER A 259 -13.63 -10.04 -3.59
C SER A 259 -12.19 -9.97 -3.04
N GLY A 260 -11.26 -9.40 -3.82
CA GLY A 260 -9.91 -9.05 -3.40
C GLY A 260 -9.18 -10.06 -2.50
N VAL A 261 -8.64 -9.59 -1.37
CA VAL A 261 -8.07 -10.44 -0.31
C VAL A 261 -9.10 -10.72 0.79
N ALA A 262 -8.86 -11.76 1.60
CA ALA A 262 -9.74 -12.08 2.72
C ALA A 262 -9.76 -10.97 3.78
N ASP A 263 -10.91 -10.76 4.40
CA ASP A 263 -11.11 -9.70 5.41
C ASP A 263 -10.11 -9.80 6.57
N ASP A 264 -9.85 -11.01 7.08
CA ASP A 264 -8.89 -11.24 8.16
C ASP A 264 -7.46 -10.82 7.77
N ASP A 265 -7.07 -11.05 6.50
CA ASP A 265 -5.76 -10.63 6.00
C ASP A 265 -5.69 -9.10 5.84
N LEU A 266 -6.80 -8.47 5.45
CA LEU A 266 -6.91 -7.02 5.32
C LEU A 266 -6.84 -6.32 6.69
N VAL A 267 -7.54 -6.86 7.69
CA VAL A 267 -7.48 -6.42 9.08
C VAL A 267 -6.06 -6.60 9.64
N GLY A 268 -5.42 -7.72 9.35
CA GLY A 268 -4.01 -7.96 9.71
C GLY A 268 -3.09 -6.89 9.14
N LEU A 269 -3.21 -6.59 7.84
CA LEU A 269 -2.40 -5.56 7.19
C LEU A 269 -2.63 -4.16 7.78
N PHE A 270 -3.88 -3.81 8.12
CA PHE A 270 -4.21 -2.55 8.78
C PHE A 270 -3.53 -2.45 10.16
N ASN A 271 -3.68 -3.50 10.98
CA ASN A 271 -3.09 -3.53 12.32
C ASN A 271 -1.56 -3.49 12.29
N ASP A 272 -0.92 -4.23 11.36
CA ASP A 272 0.53 -4.16 11.15
C ASP A 272 1.00 -2.74 10.80
N GLN A 273 0.19 -2.00 10.03
CA GLN A 273 0.49 -0.61 9.68
C GLN A 273 0.35 0.33 10.87
N VAL A 274 -0.67 0.13 11.72
CA VAL A 274 -0.81 0.89 12.96
C VAL A 274 0.37 0.62 13.89
N ASP A 275 0.78 -0.63 14.06
CA ASP A 275 1.92 -1.00 14.89
C ASP A 275 3.22 -0.37 14.38
N LYS A 276 3.40 -0.29 13.05
CA LYS A 276 4.56 0.39 12.44
C LYS A 276 4.54 1.90 12.70
N LEU A 277 3.37 2.54 12.70
CA LEU A 277 3.23 3.96 13.05
C LEU A 277 3.45 4.21 14.54
N ALA A 278 2.97 3.32 15.41
CA ALA A 278 3.20 3.41 16.85
C ALA A 278 4.69 3.26 17.22
N ALA A 279 5.46 2.55 16.40
CA ALA A 279 6.92 2.46 16.55
C ALA A 279 7.68 3.63 15.89
N ALA A 280 7.00 4.50 15.14
CA ALA A 280 7.61 5.64 14.48
C ALA A 280 7.84 6.80 15.46
N PRO A 281 8.97 7.52 15.35
CA PRO A 281 9.32 8.61 16.28
C PRO A 281 8.37 9.81 16.24
#